data_AF-A0A7R9P7Z3-F1
#
_entry.id   AF-A0A7R9P7Z3-F1
#
_cell.length_a   1.000
_cell.length_b   1.000
_cell.length_c   1.000
_cell.angle_alpha   90.00
_cell.angle_beta   90.00
_cell.angle_gamma   90.00
#
_symmetry.space_group_name_H-M   'P 1'
#
loop_
_entity.id
_entity.type
_entity.pdbx_description
1 polymer ?
#
loop_
_entity_poly.entity_id
_entity_poly.type
_entity_poly.pdbx_seq_one_letter_code
_entity_poly.pdbx_strand_id
1 'polypeptide(L)'
;MIQILRLRRYFFQGVKNKSINIIRCLWLNPCLRKLHQPNHVYSLDLIKKYSTDASFDVSLDSPEIQKYLENLRHEYELLVSQTQTDKNINKRILYLKPIMDLFQERINLYGNLTILDELTPANSQDDELISLAKEEKNMYNEKIKALNLELLDVLVPVEPLDECTEIILEISAGVGGQEAMLFARELFDMYCSYIVNKAWVMQIAEQVLSDLGGLRHASLFVSGSQVYQHLKHEAGVHRVQRIPSTEKSGRVHTSTVTVATLPQPTMLSLIFEVILKDKDLRIETKRSSGAGGQHVNTTDSAVRIVHLPTGIVVESQVDRSQIKNREFALQRLKTKIYQHQLDKQMAETQAKRKMQVGSSLRSEKIRTYNYNQDRITDHRIGNTVHNLRSFLLGEEGLDTLIRQLLIVERRARLLQAITSIDTSNGT
;
A
#
# COMPACT_ATOMS: atom_id res chain seq x y z
N MET A 1 -26.84 -16.86 54.50
CA MET A 1 -26.22 -17.25 55.78
C MET A 1 -26.30 -18.77 55.85
N ILE A 2 -25.15 -19.48 55.84
CA ILE A 2 -25.00 -20.95 55.69
C ILE A 2 -24.91 -21.45 54.23
N GLN A 3 -23.74 -21.20 53.62
CA GLN A 3 -22.94 -22.23 52.91
C GLN A 3 -21.54 -21.69 52.54
N ILE A 4 -21.02 -20.76 53.35
CA ILE A 4 -19.62 -20.35 53.38
C ILE A 4 -19.09 -20.98 54.67
N LEU A 5 -18.09 -21.88 54.58
CA LEU A 5 -17.33 -22.53 55.67
C LEU A 5 -17.44 -24.06 55.87
N ARG A 6 -17.49 -24.89 54.82
CA ARG A 6 -16.96 -26.27 54.94
C ARG A 6 -16.18 -26.68 53.70
N LEU A 7 -15.00 -27.26 53.94
CA LEU A 7 -14.06 -27.89 53.00
C LEU A 7 -12.96 -27.00 52.41
N ARG A 8 -12.44 -26.10 53.25
CA ARG A 8 -11.01 -25.80 53.32
C ARG A 8 -10.34 -26.88 54.18
N ARG A 9 -10.11 -28.08 53.64
CA ARG A 9 -9.19 -29.12 54.17
C ARG A 9 -9.37 -30.41 53.37
N TYR A 10 -8.61 -30.55 52.30
CA TYR A 10 -7.93 -31.77 51.82
C TYR A 10 -7.05 -31.26 50.66
N PHE A 11 -5.84 -30.76 50.95
CA PHE A 11 -4.60 -31.54 50.88
C PHE A 11 -4.52 -32.32 49.55
N PHE A 12 -3.83 -31.76 48.55
CA PHE A 12 -2.40 -31.98 48.23
C PHE A 12 -2.15 -33.24 47.39
N GLN A 13 -1.19 -33.14 46.47
CA GLN A 13 -0.80 -34.08 45.41
C GLN A 13 -1.72 -33.97 44.18
N GLY A 14 -1.27 -33.80 42.94
CA GLY A 14 0.05 -33.82 42.34
C GLY A 14 -0.16 -34.17 40.85
N VAL A 15 0.72 -33.66 39.99
CA VAL A 15 1.00 -34.15 38.62
C VAL A 15 0.10 -33.65 37.46
N LYS A 16 0.72 -32.71 36.72
CA LYS A 16 0.91 -32.60 35.25
C LYS A 16 -0.25 -32.81 34.25
N ASN A 17 -0.37 -31.81 33.37
CA ASN A 17 -0.68 -31.85 31.93
C ASN A 17 -2.05 -32.39 31.46
N LYS A 18 -2.96 -31.48 31.08
CA LYS A 18 -3.39 -31.19 29.68
C LYS A 18 -4.73 -30.43 29.65
N SER A 19 -4.74 -29.38 28.82
CA SER A 19 -5.83 -28.93 27.91
C SER A 19 -7.17 -28.39 28.45
N ILE A 20 -7.65 -27.33 27.79
CA ILE A 20 -9.04 -27.01 27.36
C ILE A 20 -9.45 -25.55 27.65
N ASN A 21 -9.89 -24.91 26.56
CA ASN A 21 -10.52 -23.59 26.38
C ASN A 21 -11.80 -23.37 27.20
N ILE A 22 -12.37 -22.15 27.06
CA ILE A 22 -13.77 -21.69 27.31
C ILE A 22 -13.87 -20.87 28.63
N ILE A 23 -14.27 -19.59 28.72
CA ILE A 23 -15.09 -18.66 27.91
C ILE A 23 -14.79 -17.20 28.41
N ARG A 24 -14.60 -16.20 27.53
CA ARG A 24 -15.56 -15.11 27.19
C ARG A 24 -16.28 -14.50 28.42
N CYS A 25 -16.15 -13.21 28.71
CA CYS A 25 -17.07 -12.19 28.21
C CYS A 25 -16.62 -10.83 28.75
N LEU A 26 -16.50 -9.83 27.85
CA LEU A 26 -16.80 -8.39 28.01
C LEU A 26 -16.07 -7.63 26.89
N TRP A 27 -16.62 -7.76 25.68
CA TRP A 27 -16.34 -6.92 24.52
C TRP A 27 -17.69 -6.49 23.96
N LEU A 28 -18.08 -5.23 24.18
CA LEU A 28 -19.22 -4.60 23.51
C LEU A 28 -18.85 -3.13 23.27
N ASN A 29 -18.25 -2.86 22.10
CA ASN A 29 -18.36 -1.60 21.37
C ASN A 29 -17.80 -1.82 19.94
N PRO A 30 -18.64 -1.90 18.89
CA PRO A 30 -18.19 -2.25 17.53
C PRO A 30 -17.63 -1.08 16.70
N CYS A 31 -17.66 0.17 17.19
CA CYS A 31 -17.47 1.34 16.30
C CYS A 31 -16.04 1.86 16.13
N LEU A 32 -15.02 1.25 16.74
CA LEU A 32 -13.63 1.77 16.68
C LEU A 32 -12.62 0.84 15.98
N ARG A 33 -13.09 -0.21 15.27
CA ARG A 33 -12.21 -1.18 14.60
C ARG A 33 -11.94 -0.95 13.10
N LYS A 34 -12.39 0.16 12.52
CA LYS A 34 -12.27 0.43 11.06
C LYS A 34 -11.03 1.22 10.61
N LEU A 35 -10.04 1.52 11.47
CA LEU A 35 -8.86 2.33 11.08
C LEU A 35 -7.49 1.65 11.17
N HIS A 36 -7.44 0.33 11.33
CA HIS A 36 -6.19 -0.42 11.16
C HIS A 36 -6.47 -1.75 10.46
N GLN A 37 -6.47 -1.73 9.13
CA GLN A 37 -6.18 -2.93 8.34
C GLN A 37 -4.73 -2.84 7.89
N PRO A 38 -3.87 -3.81 8.24
CA PRO A 38 -2.52 -3.87 7.71
C PRO A 38 -2.61 -4.17 6.21
N ASN A 39 -1.85 -3.42 5.42
CA ASN A 39 -1.56 -3.61 4.00
C ASN A 39 -2.27 -4.80 3.36
N HIS A 40 -3.28 -4.53 2.54
CA HIS A 40 -3.72 -5.48 1.53
C HIS A 40 -2.52 -5.75 0.61
N VAL A 41 -1.71 -6.75 0.94
CA VAL A 41 -1.04 -7.54 -0.09
C VAL A 41 -2.20 -8.12 -0.88
N TYR A 42 -2.58 -7.47 -1.98
CA TYR A 42 -3.62 -7.95 -2.87
C TYR A 42 -3.26 -9.41 -3.18
N SER A 43 -4.03 -10.36 -2.64
CA SER A 43 -3.81 -11.76 -2.93
C SER A 43 -4.21 -11.97 -4.38
N LEU A 44 -3.21 -11.84 -5.27
CA LEU A 44 -3.32 -12.09 -6.71
C LEU A 44 -3.82 -13.52 -6.99
N ASP A 45 -3.87 -14.39 -5.97
CA ASP A 45 -4.50 -15.70 -5.99
C ASP A 45 -5.99 -15.71 -6.38
N LEU A 46 -6.71 -14.59 -6.27
CA LEU A 46 -8.10 -14.46 -6.75
C LEU A 46 -8.21 -14.40 -8.29
N ILE A 47 -7.09 -14.29 -9.03
CA ILE A 47 -7.05 -13.93 -10.46
C ILE A 47 -6.71 -15.14 -11.36
N LYS A 48 -6.88 -16.37 -10.87
CA LYS A 48 -6.57 -17.60 -11.65
C LYS A 48 -7.61 -18.00 -12.70
N LYS A 49 -8.57 -17.15 -13.02
CA LYS A 49 -9.50 -17.38 -14.14
C LYS A 49 -9.46 -16.15 -15.04
N TYR A 50 -9.36 -16.40 -16.35
CA TYR A 50 -9.45 -15.45 -17.47
C TYR A 50 -8.11 -14.96 -18.07
N SER A 51 -7.64 -15.75 -19.05
CA SER A 51 -6.93 -15.43 -20.30
C SER A 51 -5.55 -14.77 -20.29
N THR A 52 -4.75 -15.14 -21.29
CA THR A 52 -3.36 -14.74 -21.58
C THR A 52 -3.21 -13.40 -22.31
N ASP A 53 -4.31 -12.75 -22.69
CA ASP A 53 -4.25 -11.43 -23.31
C ASP A 53 -4.31 -10.34 -22.25
N ALA A 54 -3.27 -9.50 -22.23
CA ALA A 54 -3.08 -8.39 -21.31
C ALA A 54 -4.01 -7.19 -21.57
N SER A 55 -5.24 -7.43 -22.02
CA SER A 55 -6.29 -6.42 -21.99
C SER A 55 -6.88 -6.37 -20.58
N PHE A 56 -7.20 -5.17 -20.10
CA PHE A 56 -8.08 -4.97 -18.95
C PHE A 56 -9.49 -5.46 -19.34
N ASP A 57 -9.68 -6.78 -19.42
CA ASP A 57 -10.87 -7.43 -19.99
C ASP A 57 -12.02 -7.46 -18.96
N VAL A 58 -12.28 -6.28 -18.40
CA VAL A 58 -13.41 -6.00 -17.53
C VAL A 58 -14.42 -5.26 -18.38
N SER A 59 -15.42 -5.97 -18.88
CA SER A 59 -16.48 -5.35 -19.66
C SER A 59 -17.34 -4.46 -18.75
N LEU A 60 -17.43 -3.17 -19.08
CA LEU A 60 -18.36 -2.20 -18.48
C LEU A 60 -19.83 -2.56 -18.73
N ASP A 61 -20.10 -3.54 -19.59
CA ASP A 61 -21.44 -4.08 -19.83
C ASP A 61 -21.79 -5.22 -18.87
N SER A 62 -20.87 -5.61 -17.99
CA SER A 62 -21.19 -6.56 -16.92
C SER A 62 -22.23 -5.98 -15.97
N PRO A 63 -23.24 -6.77 -15.56
CA PRO A 63 -24.34 -6.28 -14.73
C PRO A 63 -23.87 -5.77 -13.36
N GLU A 64 -22.78 -6.35 -12.84
CA GLU A 64 -22.16 -5.97 -11.57
C GLU A 64 -21.58 -4.55 -11.62
N ILE A 65 -20.94 -4.19 -12.74
CA ILE A 65 -20.33 -2.87 -12.92
C ILE A 65 -21.39 -1.82 -13.23
N GLN A 66 -22.40 -2.17 -14.01
CA GLN A 66 -23.54 -1.28 -14.24
C GLN A 66 -24.24 -0.95 -12.91
N LYS A 67 -24.52 -1.95 -12.08
CA LYS A 67 -25.08 -1.74 -10.73
C LYS A 67 -24.16 -0.87 -9.87
N TYR A 68 -22.85 -1.08 -9.94
CA TYR A 68 -21.87 -0.24 -9.23
C TYR A 68 -21.91 1.23 -9.68
N LEU A 69 -21.94 1.47 -11.00
CA LEU A 69 -22.05 2.82 -11.58
C LEU A 69 -23.38 3.49 -11.21
N GLU A 70 -24.49 2.75 -11.24
CA GLU A 70 -25.79 3.24 -10.80
C GLU A 70 -25.80 3.61 -9.31
N ASN A 71 -25.15 2.81 -8.45
CA ASN A 71 -25.00 3.13 -7.04
C ASN A 71 -24.17 4.40 -6.83
N LEU A 72 -23.07 4.56 -7.56
CA LEU A 72 -22.25 5.78 -7.52
C LEU A 72 -23.03 7.01 -8.00
N ARG A 73 -23.90 6.83 -9.01
CA ARG A 73 -24.80 7.88 -9.48
C ARG A 73 -25.80 8.29 -8.42
N HIS A 74 -26.46 7.34 -7.76
CA HIS A 74 -27.37 7.63 -6.65
C HIS A 74 -26.64 8.32 -5.49
N GLU A 75 -25.42 7.86 -5.15
CA GLU A 75 -24.57 8.52 -4.14
C GLU A 75 -24.31 9.99 -4.52
N TYR A 76 -23.93 10.25 -5.78
CA TYR A 76 -23.66 11.60 -6.28
C TYR A 76 -24.90 12.49 -6.21
N GLU A 77 -26.05 12.03 -6.69
CA GLU A 77 -27.32 12.77 -6.67
C GLU A 77 -27.73 13.12 -5.22
N LEU A 78 -27.58 12.18 -4.28
CA LEU A 78 -27.83 12.42 -2.86
C LEU A 78 -26.89 13.46 -2.27
N LEU A 79 -25.58 13.37 -2.54
CA LEU A 79 -24.58 14.30 -2.00
C LEU A 79 -24.76 15.73 -2.54
N VAL A 80 -25.13 15.87 -3.82
CA VAL A 80 -25.42 17.19 -4.43
C VAL A 80 -26.68 17.82 -3.84
N SER A 81 -27.67 17.01 -3.43
CA SER A 81 -28.90 17.49 -2.78
C SER A 81 -28.71 17.97 -1.34
N GLN A 82 -27.63 17.54 -0.66
CA GLN A 82 -27.31 17.95 0.71
C GLN A 82 -26.62 19.33 0.72
N THR A 83 -27.01 20.20 1.67
CA THR A 83 -26.47 21.56 1.80
C THR A 83 -24.95 21.54 2.09
N GLN A 84 -24.19 22.34 1.31
CA GLN A 84 -22.72 22.29 1.12
C GLN A 84 -21.85 22.78 2.30
N THR A 85 -22.19 22.49 3.55
CA THR A 85 -21.39 22.96 4.70
C THR A 85 -20.21 22.05 5.07
N ASP A 86 -20.23 20.78 4.65
CA ASP A 86 -19.21 19.79 5.04
C ASP A 86 -18.10 19.63 3.99
N LYS A 87 -16.86 19.94 4.41
CA LYS A 87 -15.66 19.83 3.57
C LYS A 87 -15.43 18.41 3.01
N ASN A 88 -15.88 17.38 3.70
CA ASN A 88 -15.71 15.98 3.26
C ASN A 88 -16.70 15.61 2.14
N ILE A 89 -17.93 16.12 2.21
CA ILE A 89 -18.96 15.93 1.17
C ILE A 89 -18.48 16.59 -0.13
N ASN A 90 -18.01 17.83 -0.06
CA ASN A 90 -17.50 18.54 -1.23
C ASN A 90 -16.31 17.81 -1.89
N LYS A 91 -15.41 17.21 -1.11
CA LYS A 91 -14.31 16.38 -1.64
C LYS A 91 -14.82 15.13 -2.36
N ARG A 92 -15.84 14.46 -1.81
CA ARG A 92 -16.44 13.27 -2.43
C ARG A 92 -17.17 13.62 -3.73
N ILE A 93 -17.89 14.73 -3.77
CA ILE A 93 -18.55 15.25 -4.98
C ILE A 93 -17.50 15.55 -6.06
N LEU A 94 -16.40 16.21 -5.72
CA LEU A 94 -15.30 16.49 -6.66
C LEU A 94 -14.66 15.23 -7.23
N TYR A 95 -14.56 14.16 -6.43
CA TYR A 95 -14.07 12.87 -6.86
C TYR A 95 -15.05 12.15 -7.81
N LEU A 96 -16.35 12.17 -7.50
CA LEU A 96 -17.38 11.46 -8.27
C LEU A 96 -17.76 12.17 -9.57
N LYS A 97 -17.68 13.50 -9.60
CA LYS A 97 -18.05 14.32 -10.76
C LYS A 97 -17.45 13.83 -12.10
N PRO A 98 -16.12 13.65 -12.25
CA PRO A 98 -15.55 13.18 -13.51
C PRO A 98 -16.06 11.80 -13.92
N ILE A 99 -16.30 10.90 -12.95
CA ILE A 99 -16.88 9.57 -13.23
C ILE A 99 -18.30 9.72 -13.78
N MET A 100 -19.09 10.62 -13.18
CA MET A 100 -20.48 10.85 -13.57
C MET A 100 -20.59 11.55 -14.93
N ASP A 101 -19.73 12.51 -15.21
CA ASP A 101 -19.69 13.22 -16.50
C ASP A 101 -19.40 12.21 -17.64
N LEU A 102 -18.39 11.36 -17.48
CA LEU A 102 -18.05 10.29 -18.44
C LEU A 102 -19.17 9.24 -18.55
N PHE A 103 -19.79 8.86 -17.42
CA PHE A 103 -20.90 7.90 -17.43
C PHE A 103 -22.14 8.45 -18.14
N GLN A 104 -22.45 9.74 -17.95
CA GLN A 104 -23.56 10.39 -18.64
C GLN A 104 -23.30 10.52 -20.14
N GLU A 105 -22.07 10.86 -20.53
CA GLU A 105 -21.67 10.87 -21.94
C GLU A 105 -21.84 9.48 -22.58
N ARG A 106 -21.47 8.42 -21.86
CA ARG A 106 -21.68 7.04 -22.31
C ARG A 106 -23.16 6.76 -22.54
N ILE A 107 -24.03 7.09 -21.58
CA ILE A 107 -25.49 6.92 -21.71
C ILE A 107 -26.02 7.68 -22.93
N ASN A 108 -25.57 8.92 -23.16
CA ASN A 108 -25.99 9.73 -24.30
C ASN A 108 -25.58 9.09 -25.64
N LEU A 109 -24.36 8.53 -25.73
CA LEU A 109 -23.89 7.84 -26.94
C LEU A 109 -24.70 6.56 -27.24
N TYR A 110 -25.03 5.75 -26.22
CA TYR A 110 -25.93 4.61 -26.40
C TYR A 110 -27.36 5.04 -26.77
N GLY A 111 -27.84 6.16 -26.22
CA GLY A 111 -29.11 6.79 -26.61
C GLY A 111 -29.12 7.18 -28.09
N ASN A 112 -28.07 7.85 -28.56
CA ASN A 112 -27.90 8.22 -29.97
C ASN A 112 -27.83 7.00 -30.89
N LEU A 113 -27.15 5.92 -30.48
CA LEU A 113 -27.14 4.65 -31.22
C LEU A 113 -28.53 4.02 -31.31
N THR A 114 -29.31 4.06 -30.23
CA THR A 114 -30.68 3.54 -30.22
C THR A 114 -31.58 4.34 -31.16
N ILE A 115 -31.49 5.67 -31.11
CA ILE A 115 -32.23 6.57 -32.01
C ILE A 115 -31.82 6.32 -33.47
N LEU A 116 -30.51 6.16 -33.75
CA LEU A 116 -30.01 5.85 -35.08
C LEU A 116 -30.59 4.52 -35.60
N ASP A 117 -30.60 3.48 -34.76
CA ASP A 117 -31.15 2.17 -35.11
C ASP A 117 -32.67 2.22 -35.35
N GLU A 118 -33.42 3.07 -34.62
CA GLU A 118 -34.85 3.33 -34.87
C GLU A 118 -35.11 4.09 -36.19
N LEU A 119 -34.24 5.04 -36.54
CA LEU A 119 -34.33 5.84 -37.76
C LEU A 119 -33.93 5.06 -39.03
N THR A 120 -33.18 3.96 -38.89
CA THR A 120 -32.87 3.02 -39.97
C THR A 120 -33.65 1.71 -39.84
N PRO A 121 -34.94 1.67 -40.25
CA PRO A 121 -35.66 0.41 -40.29
C PRO A 121 -35.00 -0.54 -41.29
N ALA A 122 -34.92 -1.83 -40.96
CA ALA A 122 -34.32 -2.88 -41.80
C ALA A 122 -34.95 -3.03 -43.21
N ASN A 123 -36.03 -2.31 -43.50
CA ASN A 123 -36.78 -2.30 -44.76
C ASN A 123 -36.57 -1.01 -45.59
N SER A 124 -35.64 -0.12 -45.24
CA SER A 124 -35.29 1.01 -46.11
C SER A 124 -34.63 0.48 -47.39
N GLN A 125 -35.09 0.94 -48.55
CA GLN A 125 -34.55 0.57 -49.88
C GLN A 125 -33.48 1.55 -50.39
N ASP A 126 -33.06 2.49 -49.54
CA ASP A 126 -32.18 3.58 -49.92
C ASP A 126 -30.74 3.28 -49.48
N ASP A 127 -29.95 2.72 -50.39
CA ASP A 127 -28.59 2.22 -50.12
C ASP A 127 -27.64 3.32 -49.62
N GLU A 128 -27.83 4.57 -50.05
CA GLU A 128 -27.05 5.72 -49.58
C GLU A 128 -27.33 6.00 -48.09
N LEU A 129 -28.60 5.96 -47.67
CA LEU A 129 -29.01 6.22 -46.29
C LEU A 129 -28.53 5.13 -45.33
N ILE A 130 -28.51 3.87 -45.78
CA ILE A 130 -27.94 2.74 -45.03
C ILE A 130 -26.42 2.89 -44.89
N SER A 131 -25.72 3.35 -45.94
CA SER A 131 -24.27 3.55 -45.90
C SER A 131 -23.87 4.63 -44.89
N LEU A 132 -24.56 5.77 -44.90
CA LEU A 132 -24.32 6.88 -43.96
C LEU A 132 -24.58 6.46 -42.51
N ALA A 133 -25.67 5.73 -42.24
CA ALA A 133 -25.96 5.25 -40.91
C ALA A 133 -24.93 4.24 -40.39
N LYS A 134 -24.37 3.38 -41.26
CA LYS A 134 -23.28 2.47 -40.88
C LYS A 134 -22.00 3.23 -40.50
N GLU A 135 -21.67 4.28 -41.23
CA GLU A 135 -20.51 5.13 -40.92
C GLU A 135 -20.69 5.86 -39.58
N GLU A 136 -21.85 6.46 -39.34
CA GLU A 136 -22.16 7.09 -38.05
C GLU A 136 -22.15 6.08 -36.89
N LYS A 137 -22.70 4.88 -37.08
CA LYS A 137 -22.67 3.80 -36.10
C LYS A 137 -21.24 3.38 -35.75
N ASN A 138 -20.37 3.27 -36.76
CA ASN A 138 -18.96 2.96 -36.53
C ASN A 138 -18.25 4.07 -35.75
N MET A 139 -18.49 5.34 -36.10
CA MET A 139 -17.96 6.49 -35.35
C MET A 139 -18.41 6.46 -33.87
N TYR A 140 -19.69 6.20 -33.60
CA TYR A 140 -20.18 6.10 -32.22
C TYR A 140 -19.58 4.90 -31.48
N ASN A 141 -19.43 3.75 -32.12
CA ASN A 141 -18.78 2.58 -31.52
C ASN A 141 -17.31 2.83 -31.17
N GLU A 142 -16.56 3.55 -32.01
CA GLU A 142 -15.17 3.94 -31.69
C GLU A 142 -15.11 4.91 -30.52
N LYS A 143 -16.01 5.90 -30.47
CA LYS A 143 -16.13 6.83 -29.33
C LYS A 143 -16.47 6.09 -28.04
N ILE A 144 -17.42 5.15 -28.08
CA ILE A 144 -17.78 4.33 -26.91
C ILE A 144 -16.59 3.48 -26.46
N LYS A 145 -15.81 2.90 -27.37
CA LYS A 145 -14.60 2.15 -27.01
C LYS A 145 -13.57 3.03 -26.29
N ALA A 146 -13.28 4.22 -26.81
CA ALA A 146 -12.35 5.16 -26.18
C ALA A 146 -12.86 5.63 -24.80
N LEU A 147 -14.14 6.03 -24.73
CA LEU A 147 -14.78 6.47 -23.49
C LEU A 147 -14.84 5.36 -22.43
N ASN A 148 -15.05 4.11 -22.86
CA ASN A 148 -15.04 2.95 -21.97
C ASN A 148 -13.66 2.73 -21.33
N LEU A 149 -12.57 2.92 -22.08
CA LEU A 149 -11.21 2.83 -21.54
C LEU A 149 -10.96 3.94 -20.51
N GLU A 150 -11.35 5.17 -20.84
CA GLU A 150 -11.22 6.32 -19.93
C GLU A 150 -12.05 6.13 -18.65
N LEU A 151 -13.31 5.68 -18.79
CA LEU A 151 -14.17 5.42 -17.65
C LEU A 151 -13.60 4.31 -16.76
N LEU A 152 -13.07 3.23 -17.33
CA LEU A 152 -12.40 2.17 -16.56
C LEU A 152 -11.20 2.70 -15.78
N ASP A 153 -10.41 3.59 -16.37
CA ASP A 153 -9.25 4.19 -15.70
C ASP A 153 -9.65 5.09 -14.52
N VAL A 154 -10.71 5.89 -14.66
CA VAL A 154 -11.19 6.77 -13.57
C VAL A 154 -11.96 5.99 -12.49
N LEU A 155 -12.62 4.88 -12.86
CA LEU A 155 -13.40 4.07 -11.94
C LEU A 155 -12.54 3.34 -10.90
N VAL A 156 -11.28 3.03 -11.24
CA VAL A 156 -10.36 2.36 -10.32
C VAL A 156 -9.95 3.32 -9.20
N PRO A 157 -10.19 2.98 -7.93
CA PRO A 157 -9.77 3.82 -6.81
C PRO A 157 -8.26 4.05 -6.83
N VAL A 158 -7.85 5.32 -6.77
CA VAL A 158 -6.44 5.70 -6.65
C VAL A 158 -5.99 5.44 -5.22
N GLU A 159 -4.88 4.72 -5.06
CA GLU A 159 -4.27 4.52 -3.75
C GLU A 159 -3.40 5.75 -3.43
N PRO A 160 -3.47 6.33 -2.21
CA PRO A 160 -2.68 7.52 -1.87
C PRO A 160 -1.17 7.34 -2.06
N LEU A 161 -0.68 6.10 -1.97
CA LEU A 161 0.74 5.79 -2.18
C LEU A 161 1.12 5.73 -3.66
N ASP A 162 0.18 5.50 -4.58
CA ASP A 162 0.47 5.45 -6.02
C ASP A 162 0.91 6.84 -6.54
N GLU A 163 0.49 7.91 -5.86
CA GLU A 163 0.91 9.30 -6.13
C GLU A 163 2.33 9.62 -5.61
N CYS A 164 2.96 8.72 -4.84
CA CYS A 164 4.30 8.97 -4.31
C CYS A 164 5.32 9.10 -5.45
N THR A 165 5.95 10.27 -5.52
CA THR A 165 6.96 10.62 -6.53
C THR A 165 8.37 10.22 -6.13
N GLU A 166 8.60 9.96 -4.84
CA GLU A 166 9.92 9.66 -4.29
C GLU A 166 9.89 8.31 -3.58
N ILE A 167 10.90 7.49 -3.86
CA ILE A 167 11.07 6.17 -3.25
C ILE A 167 12.53 5.92 -2.87
N ILE A 168 12.71 4.94 -1.99
CA ILE A 168 13.96 4.25 -1.75
C ILE A 168 13.83 2.84 -2.31
N LEU A 169 14.69 2.49 -3.26
CA LEU A 169 14.82 1.14 -3.81
C LEU A 169 16.04 0.47 -3.18
N GLU A 170 15.83 -0.64 -2.46
CA GLU A 170 16.87 -1.40 -1.78
C GLU A 170 17.02 -2.78 -2.42
N ILE A 171 18.25 -3.18 -2.71
CA ILE A 171 18.58 -4.47 -3.33
C ILE A 171 19.61 -5.17 -2.47
N SER A 172 19.32 -6.40 -2.03
CA SER A 172 20.19 -7.16 -1.13
C SER A 172 20.36 -8.60 -1.58
N ALA A 173 21.58 -9.11 -1.48
CA ALA A 173 21.85 -10.51 -1.78
C ALA A 173 21.19 -11.43 -0.75
N GLY A 174 20.52 -12.49 -1.22
CA GLY A 174 19.89 -13.51 -0.41
C GLY A 174 20.70 -14.80 -0.32
N VAL A 175 20.04 -15.93 -0.50
CA VAL A 175 20.65 -17.26 -0.44
C VAL A 175 21.43 -17.51 -1.73
N GLY A 176 22.69 -17.94 -1.63
CA GLY A 176 23.54 -18.24 -2.79
C GLY A 176 24.96 -17.70 -2.70
N GLY A 177 25.30 -16.99 -1.61
CA GLY A 177 26.67 -16.53 -1.35
C GLY A 177 27.14 -15.56 -2.44
N GLN A 178 28.33 -15.81 -3.00
CA GLN A 178 28.92 -14.96 -4.04
C GLN A 178 28.06 -14.87 -5.31
N GLU A 179 27.41 -15.95 -5.71
CA GLU A 179 26.52 -15.94 -6.87
C GLU A 179 25.29 -15.04 -6.65
N ALA A 180 24.72 -15.05 -5.44
CA ALA A 180 23.63 -14.15 -5.11
C ALA A 180 24.07 -12.68 -5.17
N MET A 181 25.32 -12.38 -4.78
CA MET A 181 25.87 -11.04 -4.88
C MET A 181 26.10 -10.59 -6.33
N LEU A 182 26.59 -11.48 -7.20
CA LEU A 182 26.73 -11.18 -8.62
C LEU A 182 25.36 -10.92 -9.27
N PHE A 183 24.36 -11.75 -8.95
CA PHE A 183 23.00 -11.53 -9.45
C PHE A 183 22.36 -10.26 -8.87
N ALA A 184 22.64 -9.91 -7.61
CA ALA A 184 22.17 -8.65 -7.03
C ALA A 184 22.75 -7.44 -7.78
N ARG A 185 24.00 -7.53 -8.24
CA ARG A 185 24.63 -6.50 -9.06
C ARG A 185 23.92 -6.35 -10.41
N GLU A 186 23.61 -7.46 -11.08
CA GLU A 186 22.88 -7.45 -12.36
C GLU A 186 21.49 -6.82 -12.22
N LEU A 187 20.76 -7.13 -11.13
CA LEU A 187 19.46 -6.49 -10.88
C LEU A 187 19.61 -5.00 -10.55
N PHE A 188 20.63 -4.61 -9.80
CA PHE A 188 20.92 -3.20 -9.55
C PHE A 188 21.18 -2.43 -10.85
N ASP A 189 22.04 -2.96 -11.72
CA ASP A 189 22.34 -2.33 -13.01
C ASP A 189 21.09 -2.31 -13.92
N MET A 190 20.24 -3.35 -13.89
CA MET A 190 18.95 -3.39 -14.59
C MET A 190 18.02 -2.26 -14.14
N TYR A 191 17.83 -2.07 -12.83
CA TYR A 191 16.96 -1.02 -12.32
C TYR A 191 17.52 0.38 -12.59
N CYS A 192 18.84 0.57 -12.47
CA CYS A 192 19.48 1.82 -12.86
C CYS A 192 19.18 2.18 -14.32
N SER A 193 19.34 1.22 -15.25
CA SER A 193 19.02 1.44 -16.66
C SER A 193 17.54 1.73 -16.88
N TYR A 194 16.65 1.00 -16.22
CA TYR A 194 15.20 1.22 -16.31
C TYR A 194 14.79 2.61 -15.84
N ILE A 195 15.35 3.09 -14.73
CA ILE A 195 15.10 4.42 -14.18
C ILE A 195 15.53 5.52 -15.17
N VAL A 196 16.72 5.37 -15.77
CA VAL A 196 17.22 6.29 -16.80
C VAL A 196 16.31 6.29 -18.03
N ASN A 197 15.88 5.11 -18.49
CA ASN A 197 14.95 4.96 -19.63
C ASN A 197 13.60 5.63 -19.37
N LYS A 198 13.14 5.66 -18.10
CA LYS A 198 11.93 6.37 -17.66
C LYS A 198 12.13 7.87 -17.44
N ALA A 199 13.33 8.41 -17.70
CA ALA A 199 13.70 9.79 -17.43
C ALA A 199 13.48 10.22 -15.97
N TRP A 200 13.63 9.27 -15.04
CA TRP A 200 13.60 9.54 -13.61
C TRP A 200 14.99 9.90 -13.09
N VAL A 201 15.02 10.65 -12.01
CA VAL A 201 16.27 11.03 -11.34
C VAL A 201 16.60 9.96 -10.29
N MET A 202 17.85 9.51 -10.26
CA MET A 202 18.33 8.63 -9.19
C MET A 202 19.60 9.14 -8.54
N GLN A 203 19.75 8.79 -7.27
CA GLN A 203 20.96 9.01 -6.48
C GLN A 203 21.28 7.74 -5.70
N ILE A 204 22.52 7.27 -5.80
CA ILE A 204 23.00 6.14 -5.00
C ILE A 204 23.19 6.62 -3.56
N ALA A 205 22.48 5.99 -2.62
CA ALA A 205 22.56 6.31 -1.20
C ALA A 205 23.62 5.45 -0.51
N GLU A 206 23.61 4.15 -0.77
CA GLU A 206 24.57 3.20 -0.23
C GLU A 206 24.88 2.12 -1.27
N GLN A 207 26.14 1.68 -1.31
CA GLN A 207 26.55 0.56 -2.15
C GLN A 207 27.66 -0.23 -1.44
N VAL A 208 27.39 -1.51 -1.18
CA VAL A 208 28.31 -2.43 -0.51
C VAL A 208 28.67 -3.55 -1.48
N LEU A 209 29.91 -3.53 -1.96
CA LEU A 209 30.42 -4.51 -2.92
C LEU A 209 31.10 -5.69 -2.20
N SER A 210 31.22 -6.81 -2.91
CA SER A 210 32.03 -7.96 -2.53
C SER A 210 33.37 -7.95 -3.28
N ASP A 211 34.32 -8.76 -2.80
CA ASP A 211 35.67 -8.84 -3.36
C ASP A 211 35.70 -9.25 -4.84
N LEU A 212 34.68 -9.99 -5.30
CA LEU A 212 34.54 -10.42 -6.70
C LEU A 212 33.70 -9.46 -7.55
N GLY A 213 33.43 -8.24 -7.06
CA GLY A 213 32.64 -7.23 -7.76
C GLY A 213 31.12 -7.45 -7.71
N GLY A 214 30.64 -8.41 -6.91
CA GLY A 214 29.21 -8.58 -6.64
C GLY A 214 28.68 -7.53 -5.69
N LEU A 215 27.36 -7.44 -5.55
CA LEU A 215 26.65 -6.51 -4.67
C LEU A 215 26.11 -7.24 -3.44
N ARG A 216 26.51 -6.84 -2.24
CA ARG A 216 25.91 -7.34 -1.00
C ARG A 216 24.61 -6.60 -0.67
N HIS A 217 24.66 -5.28 -0.75
CA HIS A 217 23.54 -4.39 -0.50
C HIS A 217 23.72 -3.10 -1.31
N ALA A 218 22.62 -2.53 -1.82
CA ALA A 218 22.59 -1.14 -2.26
C ALA A 218 21.23 -0.51 -1.98
N SER A 219 21.23 0.81 -1.84
CA SER A 219 20.05 1.64 -1.75
C SER A 219 20.14 2.82 -2.72
N LEU A 220 19.02 3.11 -3.37
CA LEU A 220 18.87 4.16 -4.38
C LEU A 220 17.72 5.07 -3.97
N PHE A 221 17.94 6.38 -3.96
CA PHE A 221 16.85 7.35 -3.99
C PHE A 221 16.41 7.52 -5.44
N VAL A 222 15.10 7.47 -5.69
CA VAL A 222 14.53 7.64 -7.03
C VAL A 222 13.39 8.64 -6.96
N SER A 223 13.43 9.64 -7.84
CA SER A 223 12.44 10.72 -7.93
C SER A 223 11.90 10.84 -9.35
N GLY A 224 10.58 10.89 -9.49
CA GLY A 224 9.90 10.98 -10.77
C GLY A 224 8.39 10.91 -10.66
N SER A 225 7.68 10.96 -11.79
CA SER A 225 6.23 10.80 -11.80
C SER A 225 5.85 9.32 -11.56
N GLN A 226 4.98 9.07 -10.57
CA GLN A 226 4.39 7.75 -10.27
C GLN A 226 5.42 6.63 -10.05
N VAL A 227 6.62 6.95 -9.55
CA VAL A 227 7.72 5.98 -9.41
C VAL A 227 7.31 4.82 -8.51
N TYR A 228 6.63 5.11 -7.40
CA TYR A 228 6.19 4.06 -6.48
C TYR A 228 5.19 3.12 -7.15
N GLN A 229 4.22 3.66 -7.89
CA GLN A 229 3.24 2.86 -8.61
C GLN A 229 3.94 1.86 -9.55
N HIS A 230 4.93 2.29 -10.32
CA HIS A 230 5.66 1.40 -11.22
C HIS A 230 6.55 0.37 -10.51
N LEU A 231 7.25 0.74 -9.44
CA LEU A 231 8.26 -0.11 -8.80
C LEU A 231 7.76 -0.87 -7.57
N LYS A 232 6.54 -0.66 -7.09
CA LYS A 232 5.99 -1.40 -5.93
C LYS A 232 5.90 -2.91 -6.17
N HIS A 233 5.66 -3.32 -7.41
CA HIS A 233 5.61 -4.74 -7.78
C HIS A 233 7.00 -5.37 -7.96
N GLU A 234 8.07 -4.60 -7.87
CA GLU A 234 9.42 -5.13 -7.83
C GLU A 234 9.79 -5.62 -6.43
N ALA A 235 9.06 -5.20 -5.40
CA ALA A 235 9.32 -5.64 -4.03
C ALA A 235 9.05 -7.15 -3.86
N GLY A 236 10.06 -7.89 -3.38
CA GLY A 236 9.96 -9.32 -3.16
C GLY A 236 11.27 -10.09 -3.39
N VAL A 237 11.16 -11.41 -3.45
CA VAL A 237 12.30 -12.32 -3.70
C VAL A 237 12.43 -12.63 -5.20
N HIS A 238 13.58 -12.32 -5.77
CA HIS A 238 13.97 -12.64 -7.15
C HIS A 238 14.88 -13.85 -7.14
N ARG A 239 14.54 -14.89 -7.89
CA ARG A 239 15.29 -16.15 -7.94
C ARG A 239 16.03 -16.29 -9.27
N VAL A 240 17.32 -16.61 -9.25
CA VAL A 240 18.09 -16.93 -10.46
C VAL A 240 18.43 -18.42 -10.50
N GLN A 241 18.39 -19.01 -11.71
CA GLN A 241 18.83 -20.36 -12.00
C GLN A 241 19.80 -20.32 -13.18
N ARG A 242 21.10 -20.52 -12.88
CA ARG A 242 22.17 -20.54 -13.89
C ARG A 242 23.39 -21.31 -13.39
N ILE A 243 24.34 -21.55 -14.28
CA ILE A 243 25.68 -22.02 -13.91
C ILE A 243 26.47 -20.77 -13.45
N PRO A 244 26.87 -20.68 -12.16
CA PRO A 244 27.63 -19.54 -11.65
C PRO A 244 28.97 -19.38 -12.36
N SER A 245 29.45 -18.15 -12.47
CA SER A 245 30.82 -17.88 -12.93
C SER A 245 31.89 -18.46 -11.99
N THR A 246 31.54 -18.65 -10.71
CA THR A 246 32.42 -19.25 -9.69
C THR A 246 32.43 -20.79 -9.71
N GLU A 247 31.60 -21.44 -10.53
CA GLU A 247 31.40 -22.89 -10.52
C GLU A 247 32.17 -23.60 -11.63
N LYS A 248 33.02 -24.58 -11.27
CA LYS A 248 33.86 -25.30 -12.24
C LYS A 248 33.18 -26.52 -12.86
N SER A 249 32.18 -27.10 -12.17
CA SER A 249 31.56 -28.37 -12.58
C SER A 249 30.43 -28.22 -13.60
N GLY A 250 30.05 -26.98 -13.99
CA GLY A 250 28.92 -26.74 -14.88
C GLY A 250 27.55 -27.02 -14.24
N ARG A 251 27.47 -27.11 -12.91
CA ARG A 251 26.21 -27.38 -12.20
C ARG A 251 25.35 -26.13 -12.12
N VAL A 252 24.05 -26.28 -12.37
CA VAL A 252 23.07 -25.20 -12.20
C VAL A 252 22.83 -24.96 -10.71
N HIS A 253 23.07 -23.73 -10.27
CA HIS A 253 22.78 -23.27 -8.91
C HIS A 253 21.49 -22.46 -8.89
N THR A 254 20.88 -22.38 -7.72
CA THR A 254 19.70 -21.54 -7.49
C THR A 254 19.99 -20.56 -6.36
N SER A 255 19.99 -19.28 -6.69
CA SER A 255 20.28 -18.17 -5.78
C SER A 255 19.10 -17.20 -5.71
N THR A 256 19.05 -16.38 -4.66
CA THR A 256 17.99 -15.39 -4.44
C THR A 256 18.57 -14.01 -4.14
N VAL A 257 17.82 -12.99 -4.52
CA VAL A 257 18.04 -11.56 -4.22
C VAL A 257 16.72 -10.99 -3.74
N THR A 258 16.76 -10.06 -2.81
CA THR A 258 15.57 -9.37 -2.32
C THR A 258 15.59 -7.92 -2.77
N VAL A 259 14.45 -7.45 -3.25
CA VAL A 259 14.22 -6.06 -3.60
C VAL A 259 13.14 -5.52 -2.67
N ALA A 260 13.34 -4.30 -2.17
CA ALA A 260 12.35 -3.57 -1.40
C ALA A 260 12.16 -2.17 -1.99
N THR A 261 10.90 -1.74 -2.07
CA THR A 261 10.49 -0.45 -2.62
C THR A 261 9.71 0.28 -1.54
N LEU A 262 10.31 1.32 -0.95
CA LEU A 262 9.72 2.07 0.15
C LEU A 262 9.40 3.50 -0.31
N PRO A 263 8.17 4.00 -0.14
CA PRO A 263 7.87 5.38 -0.45
C PRO A 263 8.60 6.29 0.53
N GLN A 264 9.24 7.34 0.01
CA GLN A 264 9.89 8.33 0.84
C GLN A 264 8.83 9.33 1.34
N PRO A 265 8.69 9.52 2.67
CA PRO A 265 7.84 10.58 3.19
C PRO A 265 8.40 11.95 2.78
N THR A 266 7.57 12.80 2.19
CA THR A 266 7.95 14.17 1.83
C THR A 266 8.47 14.90 3.06
N MET A 267 9.45 15.80 2.92
CA MET A 267 10.03 16.56 4.03
C MET A 267 8.98 17.25 4.93
N LEU A 268 7.88 17.75 4.36
CA LEU A 268 6.75 18.32 5.10
C LEU A 268 5.99 17.31 5.98
N SER A 269 5.94 16.04 5.57
CA SER A 269 5.35 14.96 6.36
C SER A 269 6.27 14.47 7.47
N LEU A 270 7.58 14.73 7.39
CA LEU A 270 8.57 14.40 8.43
C LEU A 270 8.65 15.43 9.55
N ILE A 271 8.29 16.70 9.27
CA ILE A 271 8.25 17.77 10.28
C ILE A 271 6.95 17.64 11.07
N PHE A 272 6.93 16.74 12.04
CA PHE A 272 5.87 16.67 13.04
C PHE A 272 6.00 17.84 14.01
N GLU A 273 5.17 18.87 13.85
CA GLU A 273 5.01 19.86 14.90
C GLU A 273 4.17 19.26 16.04
N VAL A 274 4.81 18.96 17.17
CA VAL A 274 4.12 18.51 18.39
C VAL A 274 3.41 19.71 19.03
N ILE A 275 2.19 19.97 18.59
CA ILE A 275 1.31 20.99 19.17
C ILE A 275 0.63 20.40 20.40
N LEU A 276 1.06 20.82 21.59
CA LEU A 276 0.42 20.47 22.85
C LEU A 276 -0.73 21.44 23.13
N LYS A 277 -1.95 20.90 23.27
CA LYS A 277 -3.11 21.67 23.74
C LYS A 277 -3.23 21.52 25.25
N ASP A 278 -3.49 22.61 25.95
CA ASP A 278 -3.63 22.59 27.43
C ASP A 278 -4.73 21.63 27.91
N LYS A 279 -5.78 21.41 27.11
CA LYS A 279 -6.87 20.47 27.40
C LYS A 279 -6.42 19.02 27.52
N ASP A 280 -5.30 18.66 26.88
CA ASP A 280 -4.77 17.30 26.83
C ASP A 280 -3.71 17.05 27.92
N LEU A 281 -3.41 18.07 28.74
CA LEU A 281 -2.39 18.04 29.77
C LEU A 281 -3.00 18.05 31.17
N ARG A 282 -2.65 17.05 31.97
CA ARG A 282 -2.91 17.06 33.41
C ARG A 282 -1.63 17.41 34.14
N ILE A 283 -1.63 18.57 34.82
CA ILE A 283 -0.46 19.13 35.50
C ILE A 283 -0.70 19.02 37.00
N GLU A 284 0.19 18.31 37.68
CA GLU A 284 0.16 18.07 39.12
C GLU A 284 1.42 18.68 39.74
N THR A 285 1.24 19.38 40.86
CA THR A 285 2.33 19.95 41.66
C THR A 285 2.58 19.07 42.87
N LYS A 286 3.84 18.82 43.20
CA LYS A 286 4.25 18.03 44.36
C LYS A 286 5.43 18.67 45.07
N ARG A 287 5.69 18.25 46.31
CA ARG A 287 6.93 18.58 47.02
C ARG A 287 8.12 17.94 46.31
N SER A 288 9.21 18.69 46.22
CA SER A 288 10.47 18.19 45.66
C SER A 288 11.06 17.12 46.57
N SER A 289 11.69 16.09 46.00
CA SER A 289 12.40 15.06 46.76
C SER A 289 13.92 15.28 46.71
N GLY A 290 14.62 15.15 47.85
CA GLY A 290 16.08 15.21 47.91
C GLY A 290 16.65 15.83 49.19
N ALA A 291 17.99 15.89 49.27
CA ALA A 291 18.71 16.55 50.35
C ALA A 291 18.49 18.07 50.27
N GLY A 292 17.54 18.57 51.05
CA GLY A 292 17.12 19.96 51.04
C GLY A 292 16.77 20.47 52.43
N GLY A 293 16.91 21.78 52.63
CA GLY A 293 16.50 22.45 53.87
C GLY A 293 14.98 22.63 53.97
N GLN A 294 14.55 23.49 54.89
CA GLN A 294 13.12 23.76 55.17
C GLN A 294 12.29 24.06 53.91
N HIS A 295 12.86 24.79 52.93
CA HIS A 295 12.22 25.14 51.66
C HIS A 295 11.85 23.91 50.78
N VAL A 296 12.59 22.80 50.88
CA VAL A 296 12.26 21.57 50.12
C VAL A 296 11.09 20.82 50.78
N ASN A 297 10.95 20.95 52.10
CA ASN A 297 9.90 20.29 52.87
C ASN A 297 8.55 21.03 52.85
N THR A 298 8.55 22.34 52.58
CA THR A 298 7.33 23.18 52.62
C THR A 298 6.85 23.66 51.26
N THR A 299 7.71 23.81 50.25
CA THR A 299 7.35 24.40 48.95
C THR A 299 7.06 23.34 47.89
N ASP A 300 5.89 23.44 47.24
CA ASP A 300 5.48 22.57 46.14
C ASP A 300 6.08 23.02 44.80
N SER A 301 7.41 22.88 44.65
CA SER A 301 8.12 23.32 43.46
C SER A 301 8.24 22.28 42.34
N ALA A 302 8.01 20.99 42.62
CA ALA A 302 8.13 19.93 41.61
C ALA A 302 6.85 19.80 40.78
N VAL A 303 7.00 19.60 39.48
CA VAL A 303 5.88 19.54 38.53
C VAL A 303 5.88 18.19 37.81
N ARG A 304 4.73 17.53 37.80
CA ARG A 304 4.44 16.33 37.03
C ARG A 304 3.41 16.66 35.97
N ILE A 305 3.68 16.32 34.73
CA ILE A 305 2.77 16.53 33.60
C ILE A 305 2.46 15.17 32.98
N VAL A 306 1.16 14.92 32.75
CA VAL A 306 0.63 13.73 32.09
C VAL A 306 -0.06 14.18 30.81
N HIS A 307 0.36 13.65 29.66
CA HIS A 307 -0.36 13.84 28.40
C HIS A 307 -1.44 12.75 28.28
N LEU A 308 -2.70 13.14 28.47
CA LEU A 308 -3.85 12.23 28.59
C LEU A 308 -4.00 11.29 27.37
N PRO A 309 -3.87 11.76 26.11
CA PRO A 309 -4.05 10.90 24.93
C PRO A 309 -2.97 9.80 24.81
N THR A 310 -1.72 10.12 25.15
CA THR A 310 -0.60 9.16 25.00
C THR A 310 -0.28 8.39 26.27
N GLY A 311 -0.78 8.85 27.43
CA GLY A 311 -0.39 8.34 28.75
C GLY A 311 1.06 8.65 29.18
N ILE A 312 1.83 9.41 28.38
CA ILE A 312 3.22 9.73 28.70
C ILE A 312 3.28 10.69 29.89
N VAL A 313 4.10 10.32 30.87
CA VAL A 313 4.33 11.09 32.09
C VAL A 313 5.75 11.64 32.10
N VAL A 314 5.88 12.91 32.47
CA VAL A 314 7.14 13.60 32.67
C VAL A 314 7.10 14.37 33.97
N GLU A 315 8.22 14.39 34.67
CA GLU A 315 8.40 15.15 35.90
C GLU A 315 9.67 16.00 35.85
N SER A 316 9.63 17.16 36.52
CA SER A 316 10.76 18.05 36.68
C SER A 316 10.77 18.65 38.09
N GLN A 317 11.95 18.64 38.71
CA GLN A 317 12.21 19.17 40.06
C GLN A 317 13.60 19.80 40.18
N VAL A 318 14.21 20.21 39.05
CA VAL A 318 15.61 20.66 38.99
C VAL A 318 15.76 22.06 39.58
N ASP A 319 14.83 22.96 39.25
CA ASP A 319 14.84 24.34 39.73
C ASP A 319 14.05 24.51 41.04
N ARG A 320 14.38 25.57 41.79
CA ARG A 320 13.58 25.98 42.95
C ARG A 320 12.23 26.59 42.56
N SER A 321 12.11 27.07 41.32
CA SER A 321 10.89 27.70 40.78
C SER A 321 9.98 26.69 40.08
N GLN A 322 8.71 26.66 40.49
CA GLN A 322 7.66 25.84 39.88
C GLN A 322 7.47 26.16 38.38
N ILE A 323 7.53 27.45 37.99
CA ILE A 323 7.32 27.88 36.61
C ILE A 323 8.42 27.32 35.71
N LYS A 324 9.68 27.43 36.14
CA LYS A 324 10.82 26.87 35.41
C LYS A 324 10.72 25.34 35.30
N ASN A 325 10.32 24.67 36.38
CA ASN A 325 10.10 23.23 36.35
C ASN A 325 8.95 22.84 35.40
N ARG A 326 7.88 23.62 35.32
CA ARG A 326 6.77 23.41 34.38
C ARG A 326 7.24 23.58 32.93
N GLU A 327 7.95 24.65 32.61
CA GLU A 327 8.50 24.88 31.26
C GLU A 327 9.42 23.74 30.83
N PHE A 328 10.34 23.32 31.70
CA PHE A 328 11.24 22.22 31.43
C PHE A 328 10.51 20.88 31.29
N ALA A 329 9.50 20.62 32.14
CA ALA A 329 8.65 19.44 32.02
C ALA A 329 7.87 19.42 30.70
N LEU A 330 7.36 20.58 30.24
CA LEU A 330 6.70 20.70 28.93
C LEU A 330 7.67 20.45 27.78
N GLN A 331 8.89 21.01 27.82
CA GLN A 331 9.92 20.73 26.81
C GLN A 331 10.27 19.25 26.76
N ARG A 332 10.54 18.61 27.90
CA ARG A 332 10.79 17.16 27.98
C ARG A 332 9.60 16.34 27.49
N LEU A 333 8.38 16.77 27.77
CA LEU A 333 7.17 16.10 27.28
C LEU A 333 7.08 16.16 25.76
N LYS A 334 7.33 17.33 25.15
CA LYS A 334 7.41 17.47 23.68
C LYS A 334 8.46 16.54 23.09
N THR A 335 9.67 16.51 23.65
CA THR A 335 10.73 15.61 23.19
C THR A 335 10.35 14.13 23.30
N LYS A 336 9.74 13.71 24.43
CA LYS A 336 9.29 12.32 24.60
C LYS A 336 8.19 11.92 23.61
N ILE A 337 7.22 12.80 23.37
CA ILE A 337 6.13 12.55 22.42
C ILE A 337 6.70 12.46 21.00
N TYR A 338 7.59 13.38 20.63
CA TYR A 338 8.28 13.35 19.35
C TYR A 338 9.05 12.04 19.14
N GLN A 339 9.86 11.63 20.12
CA GLN A 339 10.59 10.37 20.07
C GLN A 339 9.65 9.17 19.91
N HIS A 340 8.55 9.13 20.68
CA HIS A 340 7.59 8.05 20.60
C HIS A 340 6.92 7.94 19.21
N GLN A 341 6.62 9.08 18.58
CA GLN A 341 6.07 9.11 17.22
C GLN A 341 7.11 8.64 16.20
N LEU A 342 8.35 9.11 16.32
CA LEU A 342 9.46 8.71 15.46
C LEU A 342 9.73 7.21 15.55
N ASP A 343 9.79 6.65 16.76
CA ASP A 343 9.95 5.22 17.00
C ASP A 343 8.82 4.41 16.37
N LYS A 344 7.57 4.89 16.50
CA LYS A 344 6.40 4.26 15.88
C LYS A 344 6.52 4.23 14.34
N GLN A 345 6.90 5.35 13.73
CA GLN A 345 7.08 5.44 12.28
C GLN A 345 8.21 4.55 11.78
N MET A 346 9.34 4.54 12.47
CA MET A 346 10.45 3.65 12.16
C MET A 346 10.02 2.18 12.24
N ALA A 347 9.26 1.81 13.28
CA ALA A 347 8.74 0.46 13.43
C ALA A 347 7.77 0.07 12.30
N GLU A 348 6.87 0.98 11.90
CA GLU A 348 5.95 0.76 10.77
C GLU A 348 6.72 0.56 9.46
N THR A 349 7.69 1.43 9.16
CA THR A 349 8.53 1.32 7.95
C THR A 349 9.35 0.04 7.96
N GLN A 350 9.94 -0.32 9.10
CA GLN A 350 10.70 -1.56 9.25
C GLN A 350 9.82 -2.80 9.08
N ALA A 351 8.60 -2.78 9.62
CA ALA A 351 7.63 -3.87 9.44
C ALA A 351 7.24 -4.02 7.96
N LYS A 352 6.99 -2.91 7.27
CA LYS A 352 6.72 -2.89 5.81
C LYS A 352 7.89 -3.47 5.02
N ARG A 353 9.11 -3.01 5.29
CA ARG A 353 10.34 -3.54 4.67
C ARG A 353 10.47 -5.05 4.89
N LYS A 354 10.29 -5.50 6.13
CA LYS A 354 10.38 -6.93 6.49
C LYS A 354 9.34 -7.77 5.75
N MET A 355 8.13 -7.24 5.55
CA MET A 355 7.08 -7.92 4.79
C MET A 355 7.43 -8.07 3.31
N GLN A 356 8.04 -7.04 2.70
CA GLN A 356 8.49 -7.10 1.31
C GLN A 356 9.67 -8.07 1.09
N VAL A 357 10.67 -8.02 1.97
CA VAL A 357 11.88 -8.86 1.87
C VAL A 357 11.59 -10.33 2.21
N GLY A 358 10.62 -10.56 3.11
CA GLY A 358 10.28 -11.90 3.59
C GLY A 358 11.44 -12.55 4.33
N SER A 359 11.59 -13.86 4.13
CA SER A 359 12.69 -14.67 4.66
C SER A 359 13.85 -14.86 3.67
N SER A 360 13.76 -14.24 2.48
CA SER A 360 14.71 -14.41 1.36
C SER A 360 14.84 -15.86 0.85
N LEU A 361 13.95 -16.76 1.27
CA LEU A 361 13.96 -18.17 0.91
C LEU A 361 13.47 -18.38 -0.54
N ARG A 362 13.89 -19.50 -1.12
CA ARG A 362 13.56 -19.88 -2.51
C ARG A 362 12.06 -20.09 -2.77
N SER A 363 11.26 -20.34 -1.73
CA SER A 363 9.81 -20.57 -1.80
C SER A 363 9.02 -19.28 -2.05
N GLU A 364 9.49 -18.16 -1.53
CA GLU A 364 8.80 -16.84 -1.54
C GLU A 364 9.07 -16.04 -2.82
N LYS A 365 9.57 -16.71 -3.87
CA LYS A 365 9.93 -16.07 -5.14
C LYS A 365 8.72 -15.41 -5.80
N ILE A 366 8.86 -14.14 -6.17
CA ILE A 366 7.93 -13.44 -7.05
C ILE A 366 8.31 -13.64 -8.52
N ARG A 367 9.62 -13.73 -8.82
CA ARG A 367 10.14 -13.95 -10.18
C ARG A 367 11.23 -15.00 -10.21
N THR A 368 11.31 -15.73 -11.32
CA THR A 368 12.44 -16.63 -11.62
C THR A 368 13.08 -16.25 -12.93
N TYR A 369 14.40 -16.05 -12.90
CA TYR A 369 15.28 -15.79 -14.02
C TYR A 369 16.00 -17.11 -14.36
N ASN A 370 15.58 -17.77 -15.43
CA ASN A 370 16.16 -19.04 -15.87
C ASN A 370 17.04 -18.79 -17.08
N TYR A 371 18.35 -18.84 -16.88
CA TYR A 371 19.34 -18.60 -17.95
C TYR A 371 19.41 -19.76 -18.94
N ASN A 372 19.23 -21.01 -18.49
CA ASN A 372 19.29 -22.17 -19.38
C ASN A 372 18.16 -22.19 -20.40
N GLN A 373 17.01 -21.60 -20.05
CA GLN A 373 15.81 -21.51 -20.90
C GLN A 373 15.60 -20.10 -21.47
N ASP A 374 16.53 -19.17 -21.23
CA ASP A 374 16.44 -17.76 -21.60
C ASP A 374 15.05 -17.14 -21.34
N ARG A 375 14.55 -17.29 -20.11
CA ARG A 375 13.19 -16.87 -19.74
C ARG A 375 13.13 -16.33 -18.33
N ILE A 376 12.34 -15.27 -18.15
CA ILE A 376 11.87 -14.77 -16.87
C ILE A 376 10.40 -15.16 -16.68
N THR A 377 10.05 -15.65 -15.50
CA THR A 377 8.67 -15.98 -15.14
C THR A 377 8.28 -15.21 -13.89
N ASP A 378 7.22 -14.41 -13.97
CA ASP A 378 6.57 -13.82 -12.81
C ASP A 378 5.48 -14.76 -12.30
N HIS A 379 5.66 -15.28 -11.08
CA HIS A 379 4.79 -16.32 -10.51
C HIS A 379 3.44 -15.77 -10.04
N ARG A 380 3.30 -14.46 -9.94
CA ARG A 380 2.06 -13.83 -9.46
C ARG A 380 0.98 -13.82 -10.54
N ILE A 381 1.39 -13.54 -11.77
CA ILE A 381 0.51 -13.53 -12.95
C ILE A 381 0.71 -14.76 -13.85
N GLY A 382 1.77 -15.54 -13.62
CA GLY A 382 2.12 -16.69 -14.46
C GLY A 382 2.68 -16.31 -15.83
N ASN A 383 2.94 -15.02 -16.08
CA ASN A 383 3.46 -14.55 -17.35
C ASN A 383 4.96 -14.85 -17.48
N THR A 384 5.37 -15.16 -18.71
CA THR A 384 6.74 -15.45 -19.08
C THR A 384 7.25 -14.54 -20.17
N VAL A 385 8.39 -13.91 -19.93
CA VAL A 385 9.10 -13.06 -20.90
C VAL A 385 10.40 -13.76 -21.31
N HIS A 386 10.72 -13.72 -22.60
CA HIS A 386 11.95 -14.25 -23.17
C HIS A 386 13.00 -13.16 -23.39
N ASN A 387 14.21 -13.53 -23.80
CA ASN A 387 15.34 -12.62 -24.00
C ASN A 387 15.79 -11.96 -22.69
N LEU A 388 16.41 -12.78 -21.84
CA LEU A 388 16.82 -12.39 -20.50
C LEU A 388 17.85 -11.25 -20.52
N ARG A 389 18.71 -11.23 -21.54
CA ARG A 389 19.72 -10.18 -21.70
C ARG A 389 19.09 -8.80 -21.91
N SER A 390 18.14 -8.67 -22.85
CA SER A 390 17.39 -7.42 -23.08
C SER A 390 16.60 -7.01 -21.84
N PHE A 391 15.97 -7.98 -21.17
CA PHE A 391 15.25 -7.72 -19.93
C PHE A 391 16.14 -7.14 -18.83
N LEU A 392 17.35 -7.68 -18.64
CA LEU A 392 18.32 -7.18 -17.66
C LEU A 392 18.96 -5.83 -18.04
N LEU A 393 18.83 -5.38 -19.29
CA LEU A 393 19.20 -4.02 -19.69
C LEU A 393 18.11 -2.98 -19.35
N GLY A 394 16.98 -3.40 -18.77
CA GLY A 394 15.89 -2.49 -18.42
C GLY A 394 15.12 -1.95 -19.62
N GLU A 395 15.08 -2.72 -20.71
CA GLU A 395 14.39 -2.38 -21.98
C GLU A 395 12.87 -2.68 -21.92
N GLU A 396 12.20 -2.66 -23.09
CA GLU A 396 10.74 -2.78 -23.23
C GLU A 396 10.12 -4.03 -22.55
N GLY A 397 10.87 -5.13 -22.47
CA GLY A 397 10.41 -6.36 -21.83
C GLY A 397 10.12 -6.20 -20.33
N LEU A 398 10.93 -5.41 -19.62
CA LEU A 398 10.70 -5.10 -18.21
C LEU A 398 9.50 -4.16 -18.05
N ASP A 399 9.43 -3.11 -18.88
CA ASP A 399 8.32 -2.14 -18.84
C ASP A 399 6.97 -2.81 -19.11
N THR A 400 6.92 -3.70 -20.11
CA THR A 400 5.71 -4.43 -20.47
C THR A 400 5.23 -5.31 -19.33
N LEU A 401 6.15 -6.04 -18.67
CA LEU A 401 5.82 -6.85 -17.51
C LEU A 401 5.28 -6.01 -16.34
N ILE A 402 5.91 -4.86 -16.06
CA ILE A 402 5.45 -3.92 -15.03
C ILE A 402 4.05 -3.40 -15.35
N ARG A 403 3.80 -2.98 -16.60
CA ARG A 403 2.46 -2.53 -17.04
C ARG A 403 1.39 -3.60 -16.87
N GLN A 404 1.71 -4.86 -17.19
CA GLN A 404 0.77 -5.97 -17.01
C GLN A 404 0.43 -6.21 -15.54
N LEU A 405 1.42 -6.14 -14.65
CA LEU A 405 1.18 -6.27 -13.20
C LEU A 405 0.26 -5.14 -12.69
N LEU A 406 0.46 -3.91 -13.17
CA LEU A 406 -0.40 -2.77 -12.86
C LEU A 406 -1.84 -2.98 -13.32
N ILE A 407 -2.04 -3.46 -14.55
CA ILE A 407 -3.36 -3.77 -15.11
C ILE A 407 -4.08 -4.81 -14.23
N VAL A 408 -3.38 -5.87 -13.84
CA VAL A 408 -3.92 -6.95 -13.01
C VAL A 408 -4.30 -6.43 -11.61
N GLU A 409 -3.46 -5.61 -10.99
CA GLU A 409 -3.75 -5.00 -9.69
C GLU A 409 -4.96 -4.06 -9.77
N ARG A 410 -4.99 -3.16 -10.77
CA ARG A 410 -6.12 -2.24 -11.00
C ARG A 410 -7.43 -3.01 -11.14
N ARG A 411 -7.42 -4.12 -11.88
CA ARG A 411 -8.59 -5.00 -12.06
C ARG A 411 -9.03 -5.60 -10.73
N ALA A 412 -8.09 -6.13 -9.94
CA ALA A 412 -8.39 -6.69 -8.63
C ALA A 412 -9.01 -5.64 -7.69
N ARG A 413 -8.48 -4.41 -7.72
CA ARG A 413 -8.96 -3.29 -6.91
C ARG A 413 -10.38 -2.88 -7.29
N LEU A 414 -10.69 -2.83 -8.59
CA LEU A 414 -12.03 -2.55 -9.08
C LEU A 414 -13.04 -3.62 -8.61
N LEU A 415 -12.70 -4.90 -8.74
CA LEU A 415 -13.56 -6.00 -8.28
C LEU A 415 -13.80 -5.97 -6.75
N GLN A 416 -12.78 -5.60 -5.97
CA GLN A 416 -12.93 -5.39 -4.53
C GLN A 416 -13.86 -4.21 -4.20
N ALA A 417 -13.77 -3.11 -4.95
CA ALA A 417 -14.66 -1.98 -4.78
C ALA A 417 -16.12 -2.36 -5.04
N ILE A 418 -16.38 -3.13 -6.11
CA ILE A 418 -17.72 -3.63 -6.46
C ILE A 418 -18.28 -4.52 -5.33
N THR A 419 -17.52 -5.53 -4.90
CA THR A 419 -17.94 -6.46 -3.84
C THR A 419 -18.17 -5.79 -2.50
N SER A 420 -17.41 -4.73 -2.18
CA SER A 420 -17.59 -4.00 -0.91
C SER A 420 -18.96 -3.32 -0.81
N ILE A 421 -19.53 -2.83 -1.91
CA ILE A 421 -20.85 -2.18 -1.93
C ILE A 421 -21.98 -3.19 -1.72
N ASP A 422 -21.88 -4.38 -2.31
CA ASP A 422 -22.90 -5.42 -2.10
C ASP A 422 -22.99 -5.84 -0.62
N THR A 423 -21.87 -5.82 0.11
CA THR A 423 -21.88 -6.11 1.55
C THR A 423 -22.45 -4.99 2.42
N SER A 424 -22.37 -3.73 2.00
CA SER A 424 -22.95 -2.60 2.76
C SER A 424 -24.46 -2.46 2.56
N ASN A 425 -24.99 -2.93 1.43
CA ASN A 425 -26.42 -2.88 1.13
C ASN A 425 -27.18 -4.13 1.66
N GLY A 426 -26.46 -5.13 2.18
CA GLY A 426 -27.00 -6.38 2.71
C GLY A 426 -27.12 -6.46 4.24
N THR A 427 -26.84 -5.39 4.96
CA THR A 427 -26.98 -5.27 6.43
C THR A 427 -27.79 -4.04 6.78
#